data_AF-G4Z820-F1
#
_entry.id   AF-G4Z820-F1
#
_cell.length_a   1.000
_cell.length_b   1.000
_cell.length_c   1.000
_cell.angle_alpha   90.00
_cell.angle_beta   90.00
_cell.angle_gamma   90.00
#
_symmetry.space_group_name_H-M   'P 1'
#
loop_
_entity.id
_entity.type
_entity.pdbx_description
1 polymer ?
#
loop_
_entity_poly.entity_id
_entity_poly.type
_entity_poly.pdbx_seq_one_letter_code
_entity_poly.pdbx_strand_id
1 'polypeptide(L)'
;MVKLFCLVVGDERVFPVDIGLDITVGYLMTSIKAALSCTIKAKVDKLQLFLAKHDGTWLEEADARNVTQGHLQSFEWMNPALLVNDAKYFGGGFKPKEGDVHVLVKLPDRGIIPYKKLKITHKDVLYPGPVPSESFSVPVDTIEVFTRLEARFSSCGPISPLYYLFGPRQFGKTTIGHRLRDSLAADPLISVIFHTLTPSDVETEEAFWLALGRHCGERTRTARDFEWMFIRRKCRLWLAIDDMDVMFSNEQLTSNFLDRLRSWESLPAFLGFLAIGSYDLVNLPMKYKQPAPFNIGELIQAKCFSVRQMSDFFMLIQPMYCFKEATREAIMEYSSGAPGVFGSLVKFSVDRGKCSQERHGWEDWFKIQNFACYLNEYNPSYVKIQESVRKLSEPDWRVLTLLLRGEVGGFGSEWNHATTTLQLLGVVTIGASGDLEFSSEMMRRLCLEALPIRDIEPVASARDPLELLAAALRLMDPKAMGHSFGKDPIFPTESVLQFQMYTSIRGIAKANNTSCTSILAETHGVRGKQKRSIITISNFENGVKVGFEIKATQPTEEALLTAVGDADRSRHLLGIQAMFLVNFAPRTSLLEEGVHQVCEFPVKVVHVFVSEAYDEFTVHLQGGGVERRTVCCAQTE
;
A
#
# COMPACT_ATOMS: atom_id res chain seq x y z
N MET A 1 23.54 -28.46 -11.38
CA MET A 1 22.50 -27.76 -12.16
C MET A 1 23.12 -27.23 -13.43
N VAL A 2 22.40 -27.27 -14.55
CA VAL A 2 22.77 -26.69 -15.84
C VAL A 2 21.70 -25.71 -16.28
N LYS A 3 22.09 -24.72 -17.09
CA LYS A 3 21.17 -23.75 -17.68
C LYS A 3 20.86 -24.16 -19.11
N LEU A 4 19.62 -24.54 -19.38
CA LEU A 4 19.14 -24.84 -20.74
C LEU A 4 18.45 -23.61 -21.31
N PHE A 5 18.72 -23.30 -22.57
CA PHE A 5 18.01 -22.25 -23.29
C PHE A 5 16.86 -22.85 -24.09
N CYS A 6 15.66 -22.35 -23.83
CA CYS A 6 14.42 -22.86 -24.40
C CYS A 6 13.79 -21.81 -25.31
N LEU A 7 13.10 -22.25 -26.36
CA LEU A 7 12.36 -21.39 -27.27
C LEU A 7 10.95 -21.97 -27.50
N VAL A 8 9.92 -21.14 -27.43
CA VAL A 8 8.57 -21.53 -27.85
C VAL A 8 8.48 -21.41 -29.38
N VAL A 9 8.03 -22.46 -30.04
CA VAL A 9 7.97 -22.50 -31.51
C VAL A 9 6.94 -21.49 -32.02
N GLY A 10 7.39 -20.55 -32.85
CA GLY A 10 6.59 -19.41 -33.31
C GLY A 10 6.63 -18.20 -32.37
N ASP A 11 7.43 -18.24 -31.30
CA ASP A 11 7.79 -17.09 -30.46
C ASP A 11 9.22 -16.64 -30.83
N GLU A 12 9.52 -15.35 -30.63
CA GLU A 12 10.83 -14.77 -30.94
C GLU A 12 11.79 -14.81 -29.73
N ARG A 13 11.30 -15.16 -28.54
CA ARG A 13 12.07 -15.04 -27.28
C ARG A 13 12.65 -16.36 -26.80
N VAL A 14 13.99 -16.45 -26.76
CA VAL A 14 14.70 -17.49 -26.01
C VAL A 14 14.72 -17.15 -24.53
N PHE A 15 14.54 -18.14 -23.65
CA PHE A 15 14.58 -17.96 -22.20
C PHE A 15 15.37 -19.08 -21.51
N PRO A 16 16.13 -18.79 -20.44
CA PRO A 16 16.88 -19.79 -19.71
C PRO A 16 16.00 -20.54 -18.70
N VAL A 17 16.30 -21.82 -18.48
CA VAL A 17 15.74 -22.67 -17.43
C VAL A 17 16.87 -23.38 -16.71
N ASP A 18 16.99 -23.14 -15.40
CA ASP A 18 17.95 -23.82 -14.54
C ASP A 18 17.40 -25.18 -14.10
N ILE A 19 18.15 -26.25 -14.36
CA ILE A 19 17.65 -27.62 -14.19
C ILE A 19 18.73 -28.60 -13.73
N GLY A 20 18.38 -29.61 -12.94
CA GLY A 20 19.24 -30.77 -12.70
C GLY A 20 19.30 -31.64 -13.97
N LEU A 21 20.44 -32.26 -14.27
CA LEU A 21 20.54 -33.18 -15.41
C LEU A 21 19.99 -34.57 -15.08
N ASP A 22 19.96 -34.92 -13.81
CA ASP A 22 19.48 -36.17 -13.22
C ASP A 22 17.97 -36.23 -12.99
N ILE A 23 17.21 -35.27 -13.54
CA ILE A 23 15.76 -35.20 -13.39
C ILE A 23 15.04 -35.66 -14.67
N THR A 24 13.74 -35.91 -14.58
CA THR A 24 12.91 -36.28 -15.72
C THR A 24 12.56 -35.10 -16.63
N VAL A 25 12.33 -35.38 -17.91
CA VAL A 25 11.81 -34.40 -18.88
C VAL A 25 10.45 -33.84 -18.41
N GLY A 26 9.61 -34.63 -17.74
CA GLY A 26 8.36 -34.13 -17.15
C GLY A 26 8.58 -33.02 -16.10
N TYR A 27 9.67 -33.08 -15.34
CA TYR A 27 10.02 -31.99 -14.42
C TYR A 27 10.56 -30.77 -15.17
N LEU A 28 11.34 -30.96 -16.24
CA LEU A 28 11.76 -29.89 -17.14
C LEU A 28 10.55 -29.16 -17.76
N MET A 29 9.50 -29.87 -18.17
CA MET A 29 8.24 -29.27 -18.64
C MET A 29 7.57 -28.40 -17.57
N THR A 30 7.66 -28.81 -16.31
CA THR A 30 7.14 -28.04 -15.16
C THR A 30 7.94 -26.76 -14.96
N SER A 31 9.28 -26.84 -15.02
CA SER A 31 10.16 -25.68 -14.92
C SER A 31 9.99 -24.70 -16.09
N ILE A 32 9.84 -25.20 -17.31
CA ILE A 32 9.52 -24.40 -18.50
C ILE A 32 8.17 -23.69 -18.32
N LYS A 33 7.14 -24.39 -17.83
CA LYS A 33 5.85 -23.77 -17.54
C LYS A 33 5.97 -22.67 -16.48
N ALA A 34 6.75 -22.89 -15.42
CA ALA A 34 6.96 -21.86 -14.40
C ALA A 34 7.62 -20.61 -15.00
N ALA A 35 8.62 -20.79 -15.86
CA ALA A 35 9.29 -19.70 -16.58
C ALA A 35 8.37 -18.97 -17.58
N LEU A 36 7.36 -19.67 -18.12
CA LEU A 36 6.39 -19.16 -19.10
C LEU A 36 5.00 -18.86 -18.51
N SER A 37 4.88 -18.79 -17.18
CA SER A 37 3.60 -18.76 -16.46
C SER A 37 2.71 -17.54 -16.79
N CYS A 38 3.28 -16.45 -17.29
CA CYS A 38 2.53 -15.28 -17.79
C CYS A 38 2.10 -15.39 -19.27
N THR A 39 2.70 -16.29 -20.05
CA THR A 39 2.51 -16.41 -21.51
C THR A 39 1.60 -17.59 -21.87
N ILE A 40 1.61 -18.69 -21.10
CA ILE A 40 0.94 -19.95 -21.47
C ILE A 40 0.00 -20.44 -20.36
N LYS A 41 -1.32 -20.43 -20.63
CA LYS A 41 -2.37 -21.03 -19.78
C LYS A 41 -2.52 -22.55 -19.93
N ALA A 42 -1.67 -23.20 -20.73
CA ALA A 42 -1.78 -24.64 -20.99
C ALA A 42 -1.44 -25.50 -19.75
N LYS A 43 -2.13 -26.64 -19.61
CA LYS A 43 -1.74 -27.66 -18.63
C LYS A 43 -0.39 -28.29 -19.05
N VAL A 44 0.44 -28.68 -18.08
CA VAL A 44 1.81 -29.19 -18.32
C VAL A 44 1.79 -30.42 -19.24
N ASP A 45 0.80 -31.29 -19.06
CA ASP A 45 0.56 -32.51 -19.85
C ASP A 45 0.26 -32.24 -21.34
N LYS A 46 0.03 -30.98 -21.72
CA LYS A 46 -0.22 -30.57 -23.12
C LYS A 46 0.98 -29.92 -23.80
N LEU A 47 2.09 -29.71 -23.08
CA LEU A 47 3.33 -29.23 -23.69
C LEU A 47 4.02 -30.39 -24.42
N GLN A 48 4.66 -30.10 -25.55
CA GLN A 48 5.54 -31.06 -26.22
C GLN A 48 6.92 -30.42 -26.35
N LEU A 49 7.95 -31.13 -25.88
CA LEU A 49 9.34 -30.68 -25.95
C LEU A 49 10.08 -31.46 -27.03
N PHE A 50 10.92 -30.75 -27.76
CA PHE A 50 11.80 -31.32 -28.78
C PHE A 50 13.22 -30.84 -28.52
N LEU A 51 14.23 -31.67 -28.82
CA LEU A 51 15.61 -31.21 -28.82
C LEU A 51 15.80 -30.20 -29.93
N ALA A 52 16.38 -29.04 -29.61
CA ALA A 52 16.77 -28.04 -30.60
C ALA A 52 18.08 -28.45 -31.30
N LYS A 53 18.14 -29.69 -31.78
CA LYS A 53 19.32 -30.31 -32.39
C LYS A 53 18.96 -30.77 -33.80
N HIS A 54 19.70 -30.28 -34.79
CA HIS A 54 19.56 -30.64 -36.19
C HIS A 54 20.89 -31.19 -36.71
N ASP A 55 20.89 -32.35 -37.36
CA ASP A 55 22.09 -33.03 -37.89
C ASP A 55 23.25 -33.13 -36.88
N GLY A 56 22.94 -33.37 -35.61
CA GLY A 56 23.95 -33.54 -34.57
C GLY A 56 24.48 -32.23 -33.94
N THR A 57 23.99 -31.06 -34.38
CA THR A 57 24.41 -29.74 -33.88
C THR A 57 23.25 -28.99 -33.23
N TRP A 58 23.51 -28.21 -32.18
CA TRP A 58 22.50 -27.36 -31.54
C TRP A 58 22.16 -26.17 -32.43
N LEU A 59 20.89 -25.75 -32.41
CA LEU A 59 20.48 -24.56 -33.14
C LEU A 59 21.01 -23.30 -32.46
N GLU A 60 21.51 -22.37 -33.25
CA GLU A 60 21.73 -21.00 -32.79
C GLU A 60 20.38 -20.27 -32.68
N GLU A 61 20.33 -19.21 -31.87
CA GLU A 61 19.10 -18.43 -31.63
C GLU A 61 18.42 -17.96 -32.94
N ALA A 62 19.19 -17.56 -33.95
CA ALA A 62 18.66 -17.12 -35.23
C ALA A 62 17.93 -18.24 -35.99
N ASP A 63 18.50 -19.44 -35.99
CA ASP A 63 17.91 -20.61 -36.67
C ASP A 63 16.72 -21.17 -35.91
N ALA A 64 16.81 -21.20 -34.57
CA ALA A 64 15.72 -21.65 -33.71
C ALA A 64 14.45 -20.81 -33.91
N ARG A 65 14.59 -19.49 -34.10
CA ARG A 65 13.46 -18.58 -34.39
C ARG A 65 12.75 -18.87 -35.72
N ASN A 66 13.47 -19.42 -36.69
CA ASN A 66 12.90 -19.77 -37.99
C ASN A 66 12.17 -21.13 -37.98
N VAL A 67 12.27 -21.89 -36.87
CA VAL A 67 11.55 -23.15 -36.71
C VAL A 67 10.05 -22.87 -36.58
N THR A 68 9.25 -23.61 -37.35
CA THR A 68 7.79 -23.52 -37.34
C THR A 68 7.23 -24.87 -36.91
N GLN A 69 5.92 -24.93 -36.60
CA GLN A 69 5.31 -26.18 -36.17
C GLN A 69 5.45 -27.32 -37.21
N GLY A 70 5.48 -26.99 -38.51
CA GLY A 70 5.69 -27.98 -39.58
C GLY A 70 7.10 -28.58 -39.57
N HIS A 71 8.09 -27.83 -39.10
CA HIS A 71 9.48 -28.28 -38.98
C HIS A 71 9.70 -29.23 -37.80
N LEU A 72 8.81 -29.27 -36.79
CA LEU A 72 9.02 -30.08 -35.58
C LEU A 72 9.08 -31.60 -35.84
N GLN A 73 8.62 -32.06 -37.00
CA GLN A 73 8.72 -33.47 -37.40
C GLN A 73 10.18 -33.90 -37.65
N SER A 74 11.09 -32.97 -37.93
CA SER A 74 12.52 -33.26 -38.12
C SER A 74 13.35 -33.17 -36.84
N PHE A 75 12.73 -32.87 -35.69
CA PHE A 75 13.39 -32.79 -34.39
C PHE A 75 13.00 -33.94 -33.48
N GLU A 76 13.94 -34.37 -32.64
CA GLU A 76 13.72 -35.47 -31.71
C GLU A 76 12.77 -35.05 -30.58
N TRP A 77 11.65 -35.75 -30.45
CA TRP A 77 10.70 -35.53 -29.36
C TRP A 77 11.23 -36.06 -28.03
N MET A 78 11.09 -35.26 -26.97
CA MET A 78 11.56 -35.62 -25.63
C MET A 78 10.43 -36.30 -24.83
N ASN A 79 10.60 -37.60 -24.56
CA ASN A 79 9.71 -38.39 -23.71
C ASN A 79 9.72 -37.90 -22.25
N PRO A 80 8.58 -37.47 -21.69
CA PRO A 80 8.46 -36.98 -20.30
C PRO A 80 8.95 -37.95 -19.22
N ALA A 81 8.92 -39.26 -19.48
CA ALA A 81 9.33 -40.29 -18.52
C ALA A 81 10.84 -40.56 -18.48
N LEU A 82 11.60 -40.05 -19.45
CA LEU A 82 13.06 -40.23 -19.51
C LEU A 82 13.79 -39.10 -18.76
N LEU A 83 15.02 -39.39 -18.34
CA LEU A 83 15.88 -38.40 -17.71
C LEU A 83 16.44 -37.41 -18.72
N VAL A 84 16.68 -36.18 -18.31
CA VAL A 84 17.30 -35.14 -19.13
C VAL A 84 18.72 -35.56 -19.55
N ASN A 85 19.48 -36.24 -18.68
CA ASN A 85 20.81 -36.79 -18.98
C ASN A 85 20.82 -38.10 -19.75
N ASP A 86 19.68 -38.59 -20.25
CA ASP A 86 19.65 -39.77 -21.11
C ASP A 86 20.60 -39.55 -22.31
N ALA A 87 21.31 -40.60 -22.72
CA ALA A 87 22.26 -40.54 -23.83
C ALA A 87 21.60 -40.11 -25.15
N LYS A 88 20.28 -40.28 -25.28
CA LYS A 88 19.49 -39.80 -26.41
C LYS A 88 19.26 -38.28 -26.40
N TYR A 89 19.41 -37.62 -25.25
CA TYR A 89 19.19 -36.18 -25.09
C TYR A 89 20.50 -35.44 -24.89
N PHE A 90 20.79 -35.04 -23.65
CA PHE A 90 21.95 -34.23 -23.32
C PHE A 90 23.16 -35.10 -22.93
N GLY A 91 22.92 -36.29 -22.37
CA GLY A 91 23.97 -37.15 -21.81
C GLY A 91 24.55 -36.61 -20.49
N GLY A 92 25.20 -37.48 -19.71
CA GLY A 92 25.74 -37.14 -18.38
C GLY A 92 26.91 -36.13 -18.38
N GLY A 93 27.54 -35.88 -19.54
CA GLY A 93 28.66 -34.95 -19.70
C GLY A 93 28.29 -33.59 -20.30
N PHE A 94 27.00 -33.29 -20.42
CA PHE A 94 26.52 -32.11 -21.12
C PHE A 94 27.01 -30.79 -20.51
N LYS A 95 27.52 -29.88 -21.35
CA LYS A 95 27.85 -28.51 -20.98
C LYS A 95 27.23 -27.55 -22.01
N PRO A 96 26.28 -26.69 -21.60
CA PRO A 96 25.66 -25.73 -22.51
C PRO A 96 26.70 -24.70 -22.97
N LYS A 97 26.67 -24.37 -24.27
CA LYS A 97 27.43 -23.27 -24.84
C LYS A 97 26.52 -22.03 -24.93
N GLU A 98 27.10 -20.87 -24.70
CA GLU A 98 26.39 -19.60 -24.84
C GLU A 98 26.00 -19.36 -26.31
N GLY A 99 24.74 -18.98 -26.54
CA GLY A 99 24.16 -18.76 -27.88
C GLY A 99 23.37 -19.95 -28.45
N ASP A 100 23.55 -21.16 -27.89
CA ASP A 100 22.84 -22.35 -28.35
C ASP A 100 21.44 -22.43 -27.71
N VAL A 101 20.43 -22.74 -28.53
CA VAL A 101 19.10 -23.16 -28.08
C VAL A 101 19.11 -24.67 -27.91
N HIS A 102 18.53 -25.14 -26.81
CA HIS A 102 18.62 -26.52 -26.35
C HIS A 102 17.28 -27.26 -26.50
N VAL A 103 16.17 -26.56 -26.27
CA VAL A 103 14.82 -27.16 -26.25
C VAL A 103 13.85 -26.28 -27.03
N LEU A 104 13.12 -26.89 -27.95
CA LEU A 104 11.97 -26.30 -28.65
C LEU A 104 10.68 -26.71 -27.94
N VAL A 105 9.83 -25.74 -27.64
CA VAL A 105 8.57 -25.94 -26.91
C VAL A 105 7.40 -25.73 -27.85
N LYS A 106 6.62 -26.79 -28.10
CA LYS A 106 5.37 -26.69 -28.88
C LYS A 106 4.17 -26.55 -27.94
N LEU A 107 3.32 -25.57 -28.24
CA LEU A 107 2.05 -25.35 -27.58
C LEU A 107 0.91 -26.09 -28.27
N PRO A 108 -0.15 -26.48 -27.55
CA PRO A 108 -1.34 -27.07 -28.16
C PRO A 108 -2.04 -26.04 -29.06
N ASP A 109 -2.64 -26.49 -30.17
CA ASP A 109 -3.22 -25.67 -31.26
C ASP A 109 -4.39 -24.75 -30.85
N ARG A 110 -4.78 -24.73 -29.57
CA ARG A 110 -5.74 -23.77 -28.98
C ARG A 110 -5.08 -22.70 -28.10
N GLY A 111 -3.74 -22.59 -28.12
CA GLY A 111 -2.95 -21.77 -27.20
C GLY A 111 -2.25 -20.56 -27.80
N ILE A 112 -2.37 -20.29 -29.10
CA ILE A 112 -1.81 -19.09 -29.72
C ILE A 112 -2.97 -18.14 -30.04
N ILE A 113 -3.16 -17.12 -29.21
CA ILE A 113 -3.89 -15.92 -29.63
C ILE A 113 -2.83 -14.98 -30.19
N PRO A 114 -2.78 -14.72 -31.52
CA PRO A 114 -1.95 -13.65 -32.04
C PRO A 114 -2.42 -12.35 -31.41
N TYR A 115 -1.48 -11.49 -31.01
CA TYR A 115 -1.75 -10.12 -30.53
C TYR A 115 -2.68 -9.37 -31.49
N LYS A 116 -4.00 -9.46 -31.28
CA LYS A 116 -4.97 -8.49 -31.78
C LYS A 116 -5.24 -7.54 -30.62
N LYS A 117 -4.89 -6.27 -30.82
CA LYS A 117 -5.36 -5.15 -30.00
C LYS A 117 -6.85 -5.33 -29.74
N LEU A 118 -7.19 -5.81 -28.55
CA LEU A 118 -8.53 -5.71 -28.00
C LEU A 118 -8.77 -4.21 -27.79
N LYS A 119 -9.57 -3.61 -28.67
CA LYS A 119 -10.26 -2.37 -28.34
C LYS A 119 -11.24 -2.70 -27.24
N ILE A 120 -10.78 -2.61 -25.99
CA ILE A 120 -11.65 -2.50 -24.84
C ILE A 120 -12.25 -1.10 -24.92
N THR A 121 -13.55 -1.02 -25.18
CA THR A 121 -14.31 0.22 -24.99
C THR A 121 -14.40 0.49 -23.49
N HIS A 122 -13.45 1.28 -22.99
CA HIS A 122 -13.46 1.85 -21.65
C HIS A 122 -14.60 2.88 -21.53
N LYS A 123 -15.63 2.50 -20.77
CA LYS A 123 -16.42 3.37 -19.90
C LYS A 123 -16.47 2.53 -18.61
N ASP A 124 -15.66 2.75 -17.58
CA ASP A 124 -15.71 3.92 -16.70
C ASP A 124 -14.47 4.01 -15.77
N VAL A 125 -13.26 3.86 -16.32
CA VAL A 125 -12.04 4.38 -15.64
C VAL A 125 -11.12 4.94 -16.72
N LEU A 126 -10.86 6.24 -16.66
CA LEU A 126 -9.83 6.90 -17.48
C LEU A 126 -8.48 6.24 -17.19
N TYR A 127 -7.89 5.60 -18.19
CA TYR A 127 -6.49 5.16 -18.19
C TYR A 127 -5.61 6.33 -18.66
N PRO A 128 -4.71 6.88 -17.83
CA PRO A 128 -3.77 7.91 -18.27
C PRO A 128 -2.31 7.39 -18.24
N GLY A 129 -1.97 6.39 -19.07
CA GLY A 129 -0.58 5.98 -19.42
C GLY A 129 0.31 5.35 -18.31
N PRO A 130 1.63 5.12 -18.55
CA PRO A 130 2.33 4.58 -19.71
C PRO A 130 2.66 3.06 -19.59
N VAL A 131 2.01 2.33 -18.68
CA VAL A 131 2.27 0.88 -18.46
C VAL A 131 0.96 0.08 -18.45
N PRO A 132 0.85 -1.01 -19.23
CA PRO A 132 -0.35 -1.85 -19.26
C PRO A 132 -0.67 -2.48 -17.90
N SER A 133 -1.95 -2.55 -17.56
CA SER A 133 -2.50 -3.06 -16.30
C SER A 133 -1.98 -4.45 -15.89
N GLU A 134 -1.71 -5.29 -16.87
CA GLU A 134 -1.19 -6.65 -16.75
C GLU A 134 0.25 -6.71 -16.20
N SER A 135 1.01 -5.62 -16.35
CA SER A 135 2.44 -5.54 -15.98
C SER A 135 2.69 -5.42 -14.48
N PHE A 136 1.66 -5.05 -13.69
CA PHE A 136 1.70 -4.98 -12.23
C PHE A 136 0.65 -5.89 -11.60
N SER A 137 0.43 -7.06 -12.20
CA SER A 137 -0.43 -8.09 -11.63
C SER A 137 0.09 -8.47 -10.25
N VAL A 138 -0.58 -7.98 -9.19
CA VAL A 138 -0.41 -8.47 -7.84
C VAL A 138 -0.55 -10.00 -7.90
N PRO A 139 0.38 -10.79 -7.34
CA PRO A 139 0.30 -12.24 -7.32
C PRO A 139 -0.80 -12.64 -6.34
N VAL A 140 -2.06 -12.51 -6.78
CA VAL A 140 -3.24 -12.70 -5.95
C VAL A 140 -3.32 -14.11 -5.38
N ASP A 141 -2.69 -15.08 -6.05
CA ASP A 141 -2.53 -16.47 -5.59
C ASP A 141 -1.67 -16.58 -4.31
N THR A 142 -0.94 -15.53 -3.93
CA THR A 142 -0.21 -15.44 -2.65
C THR A 142 -1.04 -14.81 -1.53
N ILE A 143 -2.25 -14.33 -1.84
CA ILE A 143 -3.16 -13.73 -0.88
C ILE A 143 -4.04 -14.83 -0.30
N GLU A 144 -3.82 -15.15 0.98
CA GLU A 144 -4.56 -16.17 1.72
C GLU A 144 -6.09 -16.03 1.54
N VAL A 145 -6.60 -14.80 1.65
CA VAL A 145 -8.04 -14.50 1.48
C VAL A 145 -8.54 -14.87 0.09
N PHE A 146 -7.78 -14.55 -0.96
CA PHE A 146 -8.16 -14.88 -2.33
C PHE A 146 -8.19 -16.39 -2.54
N THR A 147 -7.10 -17.09 -2.21
CA THR A 147 -7.01 -18.56 -2.39
C THR A 147 -8.11 -19.30 -1.62
N ARG A 148 -8.45 -18.81 -0.43
CA ARG A 148 -9.54 -19.34 0.39
C ARG A 148 -10.90 -19.13 -0.28
N LEU A 149 -11.19 -17.91 -0.73
CA LEU A 149 -12.47 -17.60 -1.40
C LEU A 149 -12.60 -18.37 -2.71
N GLU A 150 -11.54 -18.41 -3.51
CA GLU A 150 -11.52 -19.13 -4.79
C GLU A 150 -11.77 -20.62 -4.60
N ALA A 151 -11.08 -21.26 -3.65
CA ALA A 151 -11.31 -22.67 -3.33
C ALA A 151 -12.75 -22.95 -2.88
N ARG A 152 -13.35 -22.03 -2.12
CA ARG A 152 -14.71 -22.18 -1.59
C ARG A 152 -15.78 -22.01 -2.67
N PHE A 153 -15.69 -20.97 -3.50
CA PHE A 153 -16.62 -20.79 -4.61
C PHE A 153 -16.43 -21.84 -5.71
N SER A 154 -15.24 -22.41 -5.85
CA SER A 154 -14.99 -23.52 -6.78
C SER A 154 -15.48 -24.88 -6.25
N SER A 155 -15.68 -25.01 -4.93
CA SER A 155 -16.17 -26.24 -4.32
C SER A 155 -17.70 -26.35 -4.41
N CYS A 156 -18.22 -27.50 -4.85
CA CYS A 156 -19.65 -27.78 -4.84
C CYS A 156 -20.07 -28.29 -3.46
N GLY A 157 -20.73 -27.45 -2.68
CA GLY A 157 -21.39 -27.81 -1.41
C GLY A 157 -22.92 -27.83 -1.54
N PRO A 158 -23.64 -28.43 -0.56
CA PRO A 158 -25.10 -28.40 -0.52
C PRO A 158 -25.67 -27.01 -0.16
N ILE A 159 -24.83 -26.12 0.38
CA ILE A 159 -25.19 -24.76 0.77
C ILE A 159 -24.22 -23.81 0.06
N SER A 160 -24.77 -22.78 -0.59
CA SER A 160 -23.99 -21.77 -1.29
C SER A 160 -23.28 -20.86 -0.28
N PRO A 161 -21.96 -20.63 -0.40
CA PRO A 161 -21.23 -19.78 0.52
C PRO A 161 -21.63 -18.31 0.40
N LEU A 162 -21.74 -17.65 1.55
CA LEU A 162 -21.91 -16.20 1.68
C LEU A 162 -20.69 -15.63 2.43
N TYR A 163 -20.02 -14.66 1.83
CA TYR A 163 -18.80 -14.06 2.37
C TYR A 163 -18.89 -12.54 2.44
N TYR A 164 -18.30 -11.96 3.49
CA TYR A 164 -18.22 -10.52 3.71
C TYR A 164 -16.76 -10.10 3.85
N LEU A 165 -16.20 -9.55 2.79
CA LEU A 165 -14.83 -9.06 2.73
C LEU A 165 -14.77 -7.59 3.16
N PHE A 166 -14.26 -7.35 4.36
CA PHE A 166 -14.19 -6.02 4.96
C PHE A 166 -12.74 -5.59 5.22
N GLY A 167 -12.55 -4.30 5.48
CA GLY A 167 -11.27 -3.74 5.90
C GLY A 167 -11.05 -2.32 5.40
N PRO A 168 -9.86 -1.73 5.63
CA PRO A 168 -9.59 -0.35 5.24
C PRO A 168 -9.64 -0.13 3.72
N ARG A 169 -9.77 1.13 3.32
CA ARG A 169 -9.60 1.53 1.92
C ARG A 169 -8.16 1.22 1.46
N GLN A 170 -7.99 0.90 0.18
CA GLN A 170 -6.69 0.48 -0.42
C GLN A 170 -6.14 -0.89 0.02
N PHE A 171 -6.95 -1.74 0.66
CA PHE A 171 -6.52 -3.08 1.07
C PHE A 171 -6.77 -4.17 0.01
N GLY A 172 -6.97 -3.78 -1.25
CA GLY A 172 -7.07 -4.71 -2.38
C GLY A 172 -8.37 -5.51 -2.45
N LYS A 173 -9.41 -5.15 -1.70
CA LYS A 173 -10.67 -5.91 -1.64
C LYS A 173 -11.38 -6.00 -3.00
N THR A 174 -11.60 -4.87 -3.66
CA THR A 174 -12.17 -4.81 -5.02
C THR A 174 -11.31 -5.60 -6.02
N THR A 175 -9.99 -5.57 -5.87
CA THR A 175 -9.07 -6.36 -6.70
C THR A 175 -9.27 -7.87 -6.51
N ILE A 176 -9.42 -8.33 -5.26
CA ILE A 176 -9.77 -9.73 -4.96
C ILE A 176 -11.11 -10.08 -5.62
N GLY A 177 -12.11 -9.21 -5.49
CA GLY A 177 -13.43 -9.39 -6.10
C GLY A 177 -13.39 -9.51 -7.62
N HIS A 178 -12.65 -8.64 -8.31
CA HIS A 178 -12.46 -8.72 -9.76
C HIS A 178 -11.73 -9.99 -10.19
N ARG A 179 -10.72 -10.44 -9.43
CA ARG A 179 -10.00 -11.67 -9.76
C ARG A 179 -10.87 -12.91 -9.59
N LEU A 180 -11.72 -12.95 -8.55
CA LEU A 180 -12.72 -14.00 -8.39
C LEU A 180 -13.75 -13.99 -9.53
N ARG A 181 -14.24 -12.81 -9.91
CA ARG A 181 -15.12 -12.63 -11.08
C ARG A 181 -14.49 -13.24 -12.33
N ASP A 182 -13.24 -12.90 -12.62
CA ASP A 182 -12.54 -13.35 -13.82
C ASP A 182 -12.25 -14.87 -13.78
N SER A 183 -11.95 -15.42 -12.60
CA SER A 183 -11.74 -16.87 -12.40
C SER A 183 -13.04 -17.65 -12.61
N LEU A 184 -14.14 -17.23 -11.99
CA LEU A 184 -15.44 -17.89 -12.09
C LEU A 184 -16.10 -17.73 -13.46
N ALA A 185 -15.89 -16.59 -14.14
CA ALA A 185 -16.42 -16.35 -15.48
C ALA A 185 -15.80 -17.25 -16.56
N ALA A 186 -14.74 -17.99 -16.24
CA ALA A 186 -14.17 -18.99 -17.13
C ALA A 186 -15.10 -20.21 -17.33
N ASP A 187 -16.04 -20.45 -16.41
CA ASP A 187 -17.08 -21.47 -16.57
C ASP A 187 -18.35 -20.85 -17.19
N PRO A 188 -18.75 -21.26 -18.42
CA PRO A 188 -19.94 -20.72 -19.08
C PRO A 188 -21.25 -21.07 -18.38
N LEU A 189 -21.25 -22.00 -17.42
CA LEU A 189 -22.42 -22.34 -16.61
C LEU A 189 -22.61 -21.40 -15.42
N ILE A 190 -21.66 -20.49 -15.15
CA ILE A 190 -21.74 -19.52 -14.07
C ILE A 190 -22.10 -18.15 -14.65
N SER A 191 -23.20 -17.58 -14.18
CA SER A 191 -23.53 -16.17 -14.41
C SER A 191 -22.88 -15.34 -13.31
N VAL A 192 -21.95 -14.48 -13.69
CA VAL A 192 -21.15 -13.69 -12.76
C VAL A 192 -21.64 -12.24 -12.78
N ILE A 193 -22.16 -11.74 -11.66
CA ILE A 193 -22.56 -10.35 -11.50
C ILE A 193 -21.63 -9.71 -10.46
N PHE A 194 -20.91 -8.67 -10.87
CA PHE A 194 -20.08 -7.85 -10.00
C PHE A 194 -20.53 -6.39 -10.12
N HIS A 195 -21.07 -5.82 -9.04
CA HIS A 195 -21.64 -4.49 -9.07
C HIS A 195 -21.13 -3.64 -7.90
N THR A 196 -20.53 -2.49 -8.21
CA THR A 196 -20.19 -1.47 -7.21
C THR A 196 -21.41 -0.58 -6.98
N LEU A 197 -21.86 -0.49 -5.72
CA LEU A 197 -23.02 0.33 -5.37
C LEU A 197 -22.72 1.82 -5.41
N THR A 198 -23.71 2.57 -5.88
CA THR A 198 -23.77 4.01 -5.77
C THR A 198 -24.99 4.43 -4.93
N PRO A 199 -25.01 5.67 -4.39
CA PRO A 199 -26.18 6.17 -3.67
C PRO A 199 -27.49 6.07 -4.48
N SER A 200 -27.43 6.32 -5.81
CA SER A 200 -28.59 6.20 -6.69
C SER A 200 -29.12 4.78 -6.84
N ASP A 201 -28.26 3.76 -6.69
CA ASP A 201 -28.70 2.37 -6.79
C ASP A 201 -29.55 1.95 -5.58
N VAL A 202 -29.39 2.64 -4.44
CA VAL A 202 -30.03 2.27 -3.17
C VAL A 202 -31.15 3.22 -2.74
N GLU A 203 -31.48 4.22 -3.58
CA GLU A 203 -32.60 5.15 -3.36
C GLU A 203 -33.94 4.43 -3.20
N THR A 204 -34.17 3.39 -4.01
CA THR A 204 -35.39 2.57 -3.96
C THR A 204 -35.06 1.10 -4.22
N GLU A 205 -35.93 0.20 -3.76
CA GLU A 205 -35.79 -1.23 -4.05
C GLU A 205 -35.84 -1.52 -5.56
N GLU A 206 -36.67 -0.80 -6.31
CA GLU A 206 -36.72 -0.93 -7.77
C GLU A 206 -35.40 -0.52 -8.44
N ALA A 207 -34.80 0.60 -8.01
CA ALA A 207 -33.52 1.06 -8.56
C ALA A 207 -32.42 0.02 -8.35
N PHE A 208 -32.36 -0.59 -7.17
CA PHE A 208 -31.38 -1.61 -6.82
C PHE A 208 -31.51 -2.85 -7.72
N TRP A 209 -32.71 -3.41 -7.84
CA TRP A 209 -32.94 -4.58 -8.68
C TRP A 209 -32.72 -4.26 -10.17
N LEU A 210 -33.05 -3.05 -10.62
CA LEU A 210 -32.78 -2.62 -11.99
C LEU A 210 -31.28 -2.51 -12.25
N ALA A 211 -30.49 -2.00 -11.29
CA ALA A 211 -29.05 -1.90 -11.40
C ALA A 211 -28.41 -3.29 -11.58
N LEU A 212 -28.84 -4.28 -10.79
CA LEU A 212 -28.38 -5.66 -10.93
C LEU A 212 -28.84 -6.31 -12.25
N GLY A 213 -30.10 -6.14 -12.64
CA GLY A 213 -30.65 -6.72 -13.87
C GLY A 213 -29.96 -6.25 -15.15
N ARG A 214 -29.48 -5.00 -15.17
CA ARG A 214 -28.76 -4.43 -16.32
C ARG A 214 -27.51 -5.22 -16.70
N HIS A 215 -26.81 -5.83 -15.74
CA HIS A 215 -25.64 -6.70 -16.03
C HIS A 215 -26.01 -7.91 -16.88
N CYS A 216 -27.26 -8.34 -16.80
CA CYS A 216 -27.81 -9.43 -17.59
C CYS A 216 -28.58 -8.97 -18.82
N GLY A 217 -28.68 -7.66 -19.07
CA GLY A 217 -29.53 -7.09 -20.13
C GLY A 217 -31.03 -7.23 -19.87
N GLU A 218 -31.45 -7.43 -18.61
CA GLU A 218 -32.86 -7.60 -18.24
C GLU A 218 -33.35 -6.44 -17.36
N ARG A 219 -34.66 -6.18 -17.40
CA ARG A 219 -35.31 -5.17 -16.56
C ARG A 219 -35.98 -5.84 -15.37
N THR A 220 -35.21 -6.14 -14.35
CA THR A 220 -35.69 -6.74 -13.09
C THR A 220 -36.05 -5.61 -12.13
N ARG A 221 -37.32 -5.47 -11.76
CA ARG A 221 -37.77 -4.39 -10.85
C ARG A 221 -37.96 -4.87 -9.41
N THR A 222 -38.04 -6.18 -9.23
CA THR A 222 -38.23 -6.81 -7.92
C THR A 222 -37.23 -7.94 -7.71
N ALA A 223 -37.05 -8.32 -6.44
CA ALA A 223 -36.25 -9.49 -6.07
C ALA A 223 -36.72 -10.76 -6.77
N ARG A 224 -38.05 -10.92 -6.92
CA ARG A 224 -38.65 -12.07 -7.61
C ARG A 224 -38.29 -12.06 -9.09
N ASP A 225 -38.41 -10.94 -9.78
CA ASP A 225 -38.05 -10.86 -11.21
C ASP A 225 -36.58 -11.25 -11.42
N PHE A 226 -35.71 -10.78 -10.53
CA PHE A 226 -34.29 -11.09 -10.55
C PHE A 226 -34.01 -12.58 -10.28
N GLU A 227 -34.69 -13.17 -9.32
CA GLU A 227 -34.61 -14.61 -9.04
C GLU A 227 -35.04 -15.46 -10.25
N TRP A 228 -36.19 -15.15 -10.82
CA TRP A 228 -36.73 -15.83 -12.00
C TRP A 228 -35.80 -15.71 -13.21
N MET A 229 -35.13 -14.57 -13.38
CA MET A 229 -34.18 -14.33 -14.46
C MET A 229 -33.06 -15.38 -14.45
N PHE A 230 -32.35 -15.56 -13.33
CA PHE A 230 -31.19 -16.46 -13.32
C PHE A 230 -31.59 -17.94 -13.27
N ILE A 231 -32.72 -18.28 -12.66
CA ILE A 231 -33.28 -19.64 -12.70
C ILE A 231 -33.59 -20.06 -14.14
N ARG A 232 -34.25 -19.18 -14.92
CA ARG A 232 -34.63 -19.48 -16.31
C ARG A 232 -33.42 -19.72 -17.21
N ARG A 233 -32.30 -19.03 -16.96
CA ARG A 233 -31.08 -19.13 -17.77
C ARG A 233 -30.32 -20.44 -17.59
N LYS A 234 -30.73 -21.30 -16.64
CA LYS A 234 -30.09 -22.59 -16.32
C LYS A 234 -28.59 -22.45 -16.02
N CYS A 235 -28.19 -21.30 -15.49
CA CYS A 235 -26.83 -21.00 -15.02
C CYS A 235 -26.85 -20.82 -13.50
N ARG A 236 -25.71 -21.06 -12.85
CA ARG A 236 -25.53 -20.78 -11.43
C ARG A 236 -25.11 -19.33 -11.24
N LEU A 237 -25.80 -18.57 -10.42
CA LEU A 237 -25.50 -17.16 -10.15
C LEU A 237 -24.42 -17.02 -9.07
N TRP A 238 -23.33 -16.33 -9.40
CA TRP A 238 -22.45 -15.72 -8.40
C TRP A 238 -22.67 -14.21 -8.37
N LEU A 239 -22.94 -13.68 -7.18
CA LEU A 239 -23.22 -12.27 -6.98
C LEU A 239 -22.16 -11.64 -6.08
N ALA A 240 -21.50 -10.60 -6.55
CA ALA A 240 -20.63 -9.76 -5.75
C ALA A 240 -21.13 -8.32 -5.75
N ILE A 241 -21.22 -7.74 -4.55
CA ILE A 241 -21.60 -6.34 -4.34
C ILE A 241 -20.41 -5.63 -3.69
N ASP A 242 -19.84 -4.68 -4.43
CA ASP A 242 -18.76 -3.82 -3.97
C ASP A 242 -19.30 -2.51 -3.40
N ASP A 243 -18.59 -1.94 -2.43
CA ASP A 243 -19.06 -0.85 -1.58
C ASP A 243 -20.46 -1.13 -0.97
N MET A 244 -20.69 -2.35 -0.49
CA MET A 244 -21.99 -2.78 0.04
C MET A 244 -22.48 -1.92 1.22
N ASP A 245 -21.60 -1.27 1.97
CA ASP A 245 -21.98 -0.37 3.06
C ASP A 245 -22.89 0.79 2.61
N VAL A 246 -22.82 1.17 1.32
CA VAL A 246 -23.70 2.19 0.74
C VAL A 246 -25.17 1.79 0.90
N MET A 247 -25.49 0.50 0.85
CA MET A 247 -26.85 0.00 1.05
C MET A 247 -27.42 0.33 2.43
N PHE A 248 -26.56 0.53 3.44
CA PHE A 248 -26.99 0.75 4.82
C PHE A 248 -27.68 2.10 5.04
N SER A 249 -27.63 3.01 4.08
CA SER A 249 -28.46 4.22 4.11
C SER A 249 -29.96 3.91 3.92
N ASN A 250 -30.29 2.71 3.43
CA ASN A 250 -31.65 2.23 3.24
C ASN A 250 -31.87 0.93 4.02
N GLU A 251 -32.32 1.06 5.28
CA GLU A 251 -32.50 -0.08 6.20
C GLU A 251 -33.51 -1.10 5.69
N GLN A 252 -34.61 -0.65 5.08
CA GLN A 252 -35.63 -1.53 4.54
C GLN A 252 -35.11 -2.37 3.37
N LEU A 253 -34.41 -1.73 2.43
CA LEU A 253 -33.77 -2.42 1.30
C LEU A 253 -32.73 -3.43 1.80
N THR A 254 -31.88 -3.01 2.75
CA THR A 254 -30.86 -3.88 3.34
C THR A 254 -31.50 -5.12 3.95
N SER A 255 -32.53 -4.96 4.80
CA SER A 255 -33.25 -6.08 5.41
C SER A 255 -33.87 -6.99 4.36
N ASN A 256 -34.60 -6.43 3.39
CA ASN A 256 -35.25 -7.19 2.31
C ASN A 256 -34.23 -7.98 1.49
N PHE A 257 -33.10 -7.37 1.15
CA PHE A 257 -32.04 -8.01 0.37
C PHE A 257 -31.39 -9.16 1.14
N LEU A 258 -31.07 -8.97 2.43
CA LEU A 258 -30.48 -10.01 3.27
C LEU A 258 -31.42 -11.20 3.46
N ASP A 259 -32.73 -10.96 3.61
CA ASP A 259 -33.72 -12.03 3.71
C ASP A 259 -33.83 -12.83 2.40
N ARG A 260 -33.72 -12.15 1.25
CA ARG A 260 -33.68 -12.82 -0.07
C ARG A 260 -32.41 -13.64 -0.24
N LEU A 261 -31.27 -13.08 0.13
CA LEU A 261 -29.97 -13.75 0.02
C LEU A 261 -29.95 -15.07 0.80
N ARG A 262 -30.52 -15.09 2.01
CA ARG A 262 -30.70 -16.32 2.82
C ARG A 262 -31.53 -17.36 2.11
N SER A 263 -32.65 -16.94 1.50
CA SER A 263 -33.50 -17.87 0.75
C SER A 263 -32.80 -18.50 -0.45
N TRP A 264 -31.76 -17.84 -0.98
CA TRP A 264 -30.98 -18.34 -2.11
C TRP A 264 -29.88 -19.31 -1.74
N GLU A 265 -29.43 -19.38 -0.49
CA GLU A 265 -28.33 -20.28 -0.06
C GLU A 265 -28.55 -21.74 -0.45
N SER A 266 -29.81 -22.18 -0.36
CA SER A 266 -30.25 -23.54 -0.69
C SER A 266 -30.71 -23.72 -2.14
N LEU A 267 -30.74 -22.65 -2.95
CA LEU A 267 -31.16 -22.74 -4.34
C LEU A 267 -30.03 -23.32 -5.20
N PRO A 268 -30.27 -24.40 -5.97
CA PRO A 268 -29.25 -24.99 -6.85
C PRO A 268 -28.74 -24.04 -7.93
N ALA A 269 -29.57 -23.06 -8.33
CA ALA A 269 -29.22 -22.03 -9.31
C ALA A 269 -28.38 -20.89 -8.71
N PHE A 270 -28.06 -20.94 -7.42
CA PHE A 270 -27.19 -19.99 -6.76
C PHE A 270 -25.82 -20.64 -6.48
N LEU A 271 -24.75 -19.91 -6.75
CA LEU A 271 -23.37 -20.34 -6.49
C LEU A 271 -22.84 -19.76 -5.19
N GLY A 272 -23.20 -18.52 -4.87
CA GLY A 272 -22.76 -17.84 -3.65
C GLY A 272 -22.66 -16.34 -3.81
N PHE A 273 -22.26 -15.70 -2.71
CA PHE A 273 -22.23 -14.25 -2.59
C PHE A 273 -20.95 -13.71 -1.96
N LEU A 274 -20.51 -12.56 -2.45
CA LEU A 274 -19.41 -11.80 -1.88
C LEU A 274 -19.83 -10.33 -1.67
N ALA A 275 -20.01 -9.93 -0.42
CA ALA A 275 -20.06 -8.52 -0.03
C ALA A 275 -18.64 -7.97 0.11
N ILE A 276 -18.39 -6.78 -0.42
CA ILE A 276 -17.13 -6.06 -0.26
C ILE A 276 -17.41 -4.68 0.32
N GLY A 277 -16.66 -4.28 1.35
CA GLY A 277 -16.90 -3.01 2.03
C GLY A 277 -15.81 -2.59 3.02
N SER A 278 -16.08 -1.48 3.69
CA SER A 278 -15.36 -0.93 4.83
C SER A 278 -15.67 -1.70 6.12
N TYR A 279 -15.24 -1.17 7.27
CA TYR A 279 -15.53 -1.76 8.58
C TYR A 279 -17.01 -1.73 8.95
N ASP A 280 -17.84 -0.95 8.25
CA ASP A 280 -19.28 -0.89 8.51
C ASP A 280 -19.97 -2.25 8.32
N LEU A 281 -19.44 -3.13 7.45
CA LEU A 281 -19.90 -4.50 7.27
C LEU A 281 -19.90 -5.30 8.58
N VAL A 282 -18.98 -5.02 9.51
CA VAL A 282 -18.90 -5.71 10.81
C VAL A 282 -20.08 -5.35 11.70
N ASN A 283 -20.66 -4.16 11.53
CA ASN A 283 -21.78 -3.67 12.32
C ASN A 283 -23.14 -4.20 11.85
N LEU A 284 -23.17 -4.95 10.74
CA LEU A 284 -24.39 -5.50 10.15
C LEU A 284 -25.22 -6.33 11.17
N PRO A 285 -24.64 -7.19 12.03
CA PRO A 285 -25.41 -7.92 13.04
C PRO A 285 -25.98 -7.01 14.14
N MET A 286 -25.29 -5.91 14.48
CA MET A 286 -25.71 -4.99 15.56
C MET A 286 -26.82 -4.03 15.11
N LYS A 287 -26.77 -3.55 13.87
CA LYS A 287 -27.74 -2.57 13.34
C LYS A 287 -29.16 -3.14 13.24
N TYR A 288 -29.31 -4.45 13.01
CA TYR A 288 -30.61 -5.05 12.69
C TYR A 288 -31.21 -5.94 13.79
N LYS A 289 -30.91 -5.67 15.08
CA LYS A 289 -31.50 -6.25 16.32
C LYS A 289 -32.57 -7.35 16.12
N GLN A 290 -32.18 -8.54 15.69
CA GLN A 290 -33.03 -9.73 15.70
C GLN A 290 -32.33 -10.85 16.47
N PRO A 291 -33.07 -11.81 17.06
CA PRO A 291 -32.45 -12.84 17.89
C PRO A 291 -31.54 -13.74 17.03
N ALA A 292 -30.44 -14.19 17.65
CA ALA A 292 -29.46 -15.10 17.06
C ALA A 292 -30.13 -16.34 16.40
N PRO A 293 -29.58 -16.87 15.29
CA PRO A 293 -28.17 -16.71 14.87
C PRO A 293 -28.04 -16.02 13.51
N PHE A 294 -27.50 -14.79 13.51
CA PHE A 294 -26.99 -14.15 12.29
C PHE A 294 -25.70 -14.83 11.84
N ASN A 295 -25.82 -15.98 11.18
CA ASN A 295 -24.77 -16.57 10.33
C ASN A 295 -25.10 -16.27 8.85
N ILE A 296 -25.34 -15.00 8.47
CA ILE A 296 -25.61 -14.67 7.05
C ILE A 296 -24.35 -14.90 6.20
N GLY A 297 -23.19 -15.12 6.78
CA GLY A 297 -22.00 -15.45 6.02
C GLY A 297 -20.75 -15.28 6.85
N GLU A 298 -19.63 -15.67 6.28
CA GLU A 298 -18.35 -15.58 6.97
C GLU A 298 -17.72 -14.20 6.75
N LEU A 299 -17.42 -13.50 7.84
CA LEU A 299 -16.67 -12.24 7.82
C LEU A 299 -15.18 -12.52 7.62
N ILE A 300 -14.59 -11.90 6.61
CA ILE A 300 -13.17 -12.02 6.29
C ILE A 300 -12.56 -10.63 6.21
N GLN A 301 -11.53 -10.38 7.01
CA GLN A 301 -10.80 -9.13 6.98
C GLN A 301 -9.70 -9.17 5.92
N ALA A 302 -9.63 -8.15 5.07
CA ALA A 302 -8.49 -7.92 4.20
C ALA A 302 -7.27 -7.49 5.02
N LYS A 303 -6.13 -8.12 4.78
CA LYS A 303 -4.87 -7.90 5.51
C LYS A 303 -3.87 -7.13 4.66
N CYS A 304 -2.92 -6.45 5.31
CA CYS A 304 -1.72 -5.94 4.66
C CYS A 304 -0.87 -7.09 4.09
N PHE A 305 -0.08 -6.79 3.08
CA PHE A 305 1.02 -7.65 2.68
C PHE A 305 2.09 -7.71 3.75
N SER A 306 2.57 -8.92 4.01
CA SER A 306 3.79 -9.15 4.76
C SER A 306 5.01 -8.61 4.00
N VAL A 307 6.09 -8.36 4.73
CA VAL A 307 7.41 -8.03 4.16
C VAL A 307 7.79 -9.04 3.08
N ARG A 308 7.58 -10.33 3.36
CA ARG A 308 7.86 -11.42 2.42
C ARG A 308 7.04 -11.30 1.12
N GLN A 309 5.73 -11.10 1.21
CA GLN A 309 4.88 -10.95 0.02
C GLN A 309 5.29 -9.76 -0.85
N MET A 310 5.65 -8.63 -0.23
CA MET A 310 6.16 -7.47 -0.97
C MET A 310 7.53 -7.74 -1.60
N SER A 311 8.43 -8.44 -0.89
CA SER A 311 9.72 -8.86 -1.45
C SER A 311 9.55 -9.81 -2.63
N ASP A 312 8.67 -10.81 -2.51
CA ASP A 312 8.35 -11.76 -3.58
C ASP A 312 7.79 -11.04 -4.81
N PHE A 313 6.94 -10.02 -4.60
CA PHE A 313 6.48 -9.15 -5.68
C PHE A 313 7.63 -8.43 -6.39
N PHE A 314 8.58 -7.86 -5.65
CA PHE A 314 9.74 -7.22 -6.26
C PHE A 314 10.60 -8.21 -7.05
N MET A 315 10.75 -9.44 -6.56
CA MET A 315 11.45 -10.50 -7.30
C MET A 315 10.75 -10.84 -8.62
N LEU A 316 9.41 -10.87 -8.61
CA LEU A 316 8.61 -11.14 -9.80
C LEU A 316 8.80 -10.07 -10.89
N ILE A 317 8.87 -8.79 -10.49
CA ILE A 317 8.99 -7.68 -11.45
C ILE A 317 10.44 -7.31 -11.77
N GLN A 318 11.42 -7.83 -11.02
CA GLN A 318 12.85 -7.55 -11.19
C GLN A 318 13.37 -7.73 -12.63
N PRO A 319 12.93 -8.76 -13.40
CA PRO A 319 13.38 -8.92 -14.79
C PRO A 319 12.97 -7.76 -15.71
N MET A 320 11.91 -7.02 -15.36
CA MET A 320 11.40 -5.88 -16.14
C MET A 320 11.86 -4.55 -15.56
N TYR A 321 11.95 -4.46 -14.22
CA TYR A 321 12.25 -3.22 -13.50
C TYR A 321 13.32 -3.47 -12.43
N CYS A 322 14.52 -2.94 -12.67
CA CYS A 322 15.66 -3.11 -11.76
C CYS A 322 15.55 -2.16 -10.56
N PHE A 323 14.73 -2.51 -9.57
CA PHE A 323 14.67 -1.79 -8.30
C PHE A 323 15.91 -2.05 -7.45
N LYS A 324 16.56 -0.99 -6.96
CA LYS A 324 17.61 -1.14 -5.95
C LYS A 324 17.01 -1.62 -4.62
N GLU A 325 17.79 -2.39 -3.85
CA GLU A 325 17.38 -2.90 -2.54
C GLU A 325 16.89 -1.81 -1.60
N ALA A 326 17.65 -0.71 -1.49
CA ALA A 326 17.31 0.41 -0.64
C ALA A 326 15.96 1.07 -1.02
N THR A 327 15.64 1.15 -2.31
CA THR A 327 14.35 1.67 -2.82
C THR A 327 13.21 0.72 -2.51
N ARG A 328 13.42 -0.59 -2.65
CA ARG A 328 12.42 -1.61 -2.31
C ARG A 328 12.05 -1.50 -0.85
N GLU A 329 13.05 -1.43 0.03
CA GLU A 329 12.85 -1.26 1.47
C GLU A 329 12.07 0.03 1.78
N ALA A 330 12.42 1.16 1.15
CA ALA A 330 11.71 2.43 1.36
C ALA A 330 10.23 2.35 0.97
N ILE A 331 9.92 1.75 -0.19
CA ILE A 331 8.53 1.56 -0.64
C ILE A 331 7.76 0.61 0.29
N MET A 332 8.38 -0.49 0.70
CA MET A 332 7.77 -1.48 1.60
C MET A 332 7.46 -0.88 2.97
N GLU A 333 8.40 -0.13 3.53
CA GLU A 333 8.25 0.55 4.82
C GLU A 333 7.13 1.61 4.74
N TYR A 334 7.17 2.47 3.72
CA TYR A 334 6.24 3.58 3.59
C TYR A 334 4.81 3.16 3.23
N SER A 335 4.66 2.08 2.46
CA SER A 335 3.34 1.50 2.18
C SER A 335 2.75 0.73 3.37
N SER A 336 3.60 0.32 4.33
CA SER A 336 3.21 -0.50 5.47
C SER A 336 2.45 -1.78 5.07
N GLY A 337 2.75 -2.29 3.87
CA GLY A 337 2.08 -3.46 3.31
C GLY A 337 0.68 -3.20 2.76
N ALA A 338 0.13 -1.98 2.80
CA ALA A 338 -1.18 -1.70 2.24
C ALA A 338 -1.17 -1.92 0.70
N PRO A 339 -1.87 -2.94 0.16
CA PRO A 339 -1.74 -3.36 -1.24
C PRO A 339 -1.89 -2.25 -2.29
N GLY A 340 -2.89 -1.39 -2.14
CA GLY A 340 -3.16 -0.31 -3.08
C GLY A 340 -2.08 0.78 -3.03
N VAL A 341 -1.55 1.08 -1.84
CA VAL A 341 -0.44 2.04 -1.66
C VAL A 341 0.85 1.44 -2.21
N PHE A 342 1.15 0.19 -1.86
CA PHE A 342 2.33 -0.52 -2.35
C PHE A 342 2.36 -0.57 -3.88
N GLY A 343 1.29 -1.05 -4.51
CA GLY A 343 1.20 -1.16 -5.97
C GLY A 343 1.30 0.18 -6.68
N SER A 344 0.62 1.22 -6.17
CA SER A 344 0.67 2.56 -6.77
C SER A 344 2.03 3.24 -6.58
N LEU A 345 2.73 3.06 -5.45
CA LEU A 345 4.09 3.55 -5.25
C LEU A 345 5.10 2.89 -6.19
N VAL A 346 5.01 1.56 -6.38
CA VAL A 346 5.84 0.85 -7.35
C VAL A 346 5.59 1.40 -8.75
N LYS A 347 4.32 1.48 -9.18
CA LYS A 347 3.97 2.00 -10.50
C LYS A 347 4.45 3.44 -10.68
N PHE A 348 4.22 4.31 -9.70
CA PHE A 348 4.68 5.70 -9.75
C PHE A 348 6.21 5.80 -9.90
N SER A 349 6.94 4.94 -9.18
CA SER A 349 8.40 4.87 -9.27
C SER A 349 8.88 4.37 -10.64
N VAL A 350 8.17 3.42 -11.25
CA VAL A 350 8.47 2.94 -12.60
C VAL A 350 8.20 4.02 -13.63
N ASP A 351 7.00 4.60 -13.63
CA ASP A 351 6.54 5.58 -14.63
C ASP A 351 7.42 6.85 -14.64
N ARG A 352 8.07 7.15 -13.51
CA ARG A 352 8.96 8.30 -13.33
C ARG A 352 10.46 7.93 -13.39
N GLY A 353 10.79 6.68 -13.72
CA GLY A 353 12.17 6.22 -13.91
C GLY A 353 13.01 6.20 -12.64
N LYS A 354 12.40 5.95 -11.47
CA LYS A 354 13.01 6.04 -10.14
C LYS A 354 13.36 4.71 -9.49
N CYS A 355 13.29 3.62 -10.26
CA CYS A 355 13.58 2.26 -9.77
C CYS A 355 15.04 2.11 -9.28
N SER A 356 15.98 2.75 -9.96
CA SER A 356 17.42 2.63 -9.70
C SER A 356 17.99 3.66 -8.72
N GLN A 357 17.13 4.47 -8.08
CA GLN A 357 17.57 5.54 -7.20
C GLN A 357 17.91 5.00 -5.80
N GLU A 358 18.95 5.54 -5.16
CA GLU A 358 19.22 5.23 -3.75
C GLU A 358 18.06 5.67 -2.84
N ARG A 359 17.94 5.05 -1.66
CA ARG A 359 16.84 5.33 -0.70
C ARG A 359 16.65 6.82 -0.44
N HIS A 360 17.72 7.52 -0.06
CA HIS A 360 17.68 8.96 0.23
C HIS A 360 17.12 9.77 -0.95
N GLY A 361 17.60 9.47 -2.17
CA GLY A 361 17.17 10.16 -3.37
C GLY A 361 15.71 9.86 -3.69
N TRP A 362 15.27 8.62 -3.49
CA TRP A 362 13.88 8.24 -3.73
C TRP A 362 12.94 8.88 -2.70
N GLU A 363 13.30 8.85 -1.41
CA GLU A 363 12.52 9.48 -0.34
C GLU A 363 12.39 10.99 -0.56
N ASP A 364 13.47 11.66 -0.95
CA ASP A 364 13.45 13.09 -1.30
C ASP A 364 12.57 13.38 -2.51
N TRP A 365 12.76 12.62 -3.58
CA TRP A 365 11.97 12.78 -4.78
C TRP A 365 10.47 12.54 -4.49
N PHE A 366 10.14 11.48 -3.76
CA PHE A 366 8.77 11.09 -3.51
C PHE A 366 8.10 11.95 -2.43
N LYS A 367 8.61 11.90 -1.20
CA LYS A 367 7.94 12.45 0.01
C LYS A 367 7.89 13.98 0.00
N ILE A 368 8.86 14.61 -0.63
CA ILE A 368 9.05 16.06 -0.58
C ILE A 368 8.58 16.69 -1.89
N GLN A 369 9.08 16.21 -3.03
CA GLN A 369 8.87 16.88 -4.30
C GLN A 369 7.59 16.43 -5.03
N ASN A 370 7.15 15.17 -4.85
CA ASN A 370 6.13 14.57 -5.72
C ASN A 370 4.93 13.98 -4.99
N PHE A 371 4.81 14.17 -3.67
CA PHE A 371 3.71 13.61 -2.88
C PHE A 371 2.33 14.05 -3.39
N ALA A 372 2.14 15.35 -3.64
CA ALA A 372 0.87 15.88 -4.15
C ALA A 372 0.53 15.36 -5.56
N CYS A 373 1.54 15.30 -6.44
CA CYS A 373 1.42 14.73 -7.79
C CYS A 373 1.00 13.25 -7.73
N TYR A 374 1.63 12.46 -6.87
CA TYR A 374 1.27 11.06 -6.63
C TYR A 374 -0.19 10.90 -6.17
N LEU A 375 -0.64 11.70 -5.19
CA LEU A 375 -2.02 11.63 -4.71
C LEU A 375 -3.03 11.92 -5.84
N ASN A 376 -2.77 12.95 -6.64
CA ASN A 376 -3.68 13.36 -7.71
C ASN A 376 -3.69 12.38 -8.90
N GLU A 377 -2.53 11.87 -9.30
CA GLU A 377 -2.38 11.05 -10.50
C GLU A 377 -2.56 9.54 -10.25
N TYR A 378 -2.16 9.04 -9.07
CA TYR A 378 -2.08 7.60 -8.77
C TYR A 378 -2.96 7.16 -7.61
N ASN A 379 -3.44 8.08 -6.77
CA ASN A 379 -4.26 7.73 -5.60
C ASN A 379 -5.40 8.73 -5.31
N PRO A 380 -6.32 8.97 -6.25
CA PRO A 380 -7.40 9.95 -6.09
C PRO A 380 -8.36 9.61 -4.93
N SER A 381 -8.44 8.34 -4.52
CA SER A 381 -9.17 7.93 -3.33
C SER A 381 -8.61 8.58 -2.07
N TYR A 382 -7.29 8.76 -1.98
CA TYR A 382 -6.66 9.40 -0.84
C TYR A 382 -6.92 10.92 -0.83
N VAL A 383 -7.03 11.58 -1.98
CA VAL A 383 -7.50 12.97 -2.04
C VAL A 383 -8.89 13.11 -1.41
N LYS A 384 -9.83 12.21 -1.75
CA LYS A 384 -11.16 12.18 -1.15
C LYS A 384 -11.14 11.93 0.37
N ILE A 385 -10.31 10.98 0.83
CA ILE A 385 -10.14 10.73 2.27
C ILE A 385 -9.58 11.97 2.96
N GLN A 386 -8.62 12.67 2.35
CA GLN A 386 -8.05 13.89 2.91
C GLN A 386 -9.10 14.99 3.06
N GLU A 387 -9.98 15.15 2.06
CA GLU A 387 -11.12 16.07 2.14
C GLU A 387 -12.12 15.67 3.23
N SER A 388 -12.39 14.37 3.40
CA SER A 388 -13.23 13.87 4.50
C SER A 388 -12.60 14.12 5.87
N VAL A 389 -11.29 13.92 6.00
CA VAL A 389 -10.53 14.21 7.23
C VAL A 389 -10.63 15.69 7.58
N ARG A 390 -10.50 16.60 6.59
CA ARG A 390 -10.70 18.05 6.79
C ARG A 390 -12.08 18.44 7.33
N LYS A 391 -13.08 17.58 7.18
CA LYS A 391 -14.47 17.82 7.58
C LYS A 391 -14.87 17.04 8.85
N LEU A 392 -13.91 16.43 9.54
CA LEU A 392 -14.18 15.75 10.81
C LEU A 392 -14.77 16.70 11.86
N SER A 393 -15.57 16.14 12.77
CA SER A 393 -16.09 16.88 13.92
C SER A 393 -14.96 17.20 14.91
N GLU A 394 -15.14 18.22 15.76
CA GLU A 394 -14.15 18.58 16.80
C GLU A 394 -13.73 17.38 17.68
N PRO A 395 -14.65 16.52 18.19
CA PRO A 395 -14.27 15.32 18.92
C PRO A 395 -13.41 14.33 18.12
N ASP A 396 -13.76 14.09 16.85
CA ASP A 396 -13.00 13.17 15.99
C ASP A 396 -11.61 13.72 15.67
N TRP A 397 -11.53 15.03 15.43
CA TRP A 397 -10.27 15.74 15.23
C TRP A 397 -9.38 15.70 16.46
N ARG A 398 -9.94 15.81 17.65
CA ARG A 398 -9.21 15.69 18.90
C ARG A 398 -8.58 14.30 19.03
N VAL A 399 -9.33 13.23 18.76
CA VAL A 399 -8.80 11.86 18.79
C VAL A 399 -7.73 11.64 17.73
N LEU A 400 -7.96 12.09 16.49
CA LEU A 400 -6.96 12.02 15.42
C LEU A 400 -5.67 12.78 15.80
N THR A 401 -5.80 13.93 16.44
CA THR A 401 -4.67 14.73 16.92
C THR A 401 -3.85 13.99 17.98
N LEU A 402 -4.50 13.33 18.94
CA LEU A 402 -3.82 12.50 19.94
C LEU A 402 -3.05 11.36 19.27
N LEU A 403 -3.66 10.68 18.30
CA LEU A 403 -3.00 9.63 17.52
C LEU A 403 -1.79 10.14 16.74
N LEU A 404 -1.90 11.31 16.11
CA LEU A 404 -0.79 11.94 15.38
C LEU A 404 0.38 12.30 16.30
N ARG A 405 0.09 12.68 17.55
CA ARG A 405 1.05 12.91 18.63
C ARG A 405 1.62 11.62 19.22
N GLY A 406 1.14 10.45 18.80
CA GLY A 406 1.56 9.16 19.36
C GLY A 406 1.07 8.94 20.80
N GLU A 407 0.07 9.69 21.23
CA GLU A 407 -0.58 9.51 22.52
C GLU A 407 -1.62 8.40 22.39
N VAL A 408 -1.52 7.36 23.23
CA VAL A 408 -2.49 6.27 23.29
C VAL A 408 -3.60 6.68 24.26
N GLY A 409 -4.80 6.90 23.75
CA GLY A 409 -5.92 7.42 24.54
C GLY A 409 -6.69 6.33 25.30
N GLY A 410 -7.11 6.69 26.51
CA GLY A 410 -7.93 5.87 27.42
C GLY A 410 -9.41 5.79 27.05
N PHE A 411 -10.06 4.76 27.62
CA PHE A 411 -11.42 4.31 27.35
C PHE A 411 -12.51 5.35 27.69
N GLY A 412 -13.28 5.79 26.70
CA GLY A 412 -14.44 6.68 26.85
C GLY A 412 -15.41 6.62 25.66
N SER A 413 -16.64 7.11 25.82
CA SER A 413 -17.67 7.08 24.75
C SER A 413 -17.30 7.94 23.54
N GLU A 414 -16.67 9.10 23.76
CA GLU A 414 -16.15 9.96 22.68
C GLU A 414 -15.06 9.27 21.87
N TRP A 415 -14.15 8.55 22.55
CA TRP A 415 -13.09 7.77 21.90
C TRP A 415 -13.66 6.67 21.01
N ASN A 416 -14.72 5.98 21.47
CA ASN A 416 -15.37 4.92 20.71
C ASN A 416 -16.07 5.46 19.46
N HIS A 417 -16.74 6.62 19.55
CA HIS A 417 -17.37 7.24 18.40
C HIS A 417 -16.33 7.66 17.34
N ALA A 418 -15.30 8.39 17.75
CA ALA A 418 -14.24 8.84 16.85
C ALA A 418 -13.46 7.68 16.24
N THR A 419 -13.17 6.64 17.01
CA THR A 419 -12.52 5.42 16.51
C THR A 419 -13.36 4.78 15.40
N THR A 420 -14.67 4.70 15.59
CA THR A 420 -15.60 4.18 14.56
C THR A 420 -15.51 5.05 13.31
N THR A 421 -15.65 6.36 13.42
CA THR A 421 -15.56 7.30 12.28
C THR A 421 -14.24 7.14 11.52
N LEU A 422 -13.11 7.11 12.23
CA LEU A 422 -11.78 6.99 11.63
C LEU A 422 -11.56 5.63 10.96
N GLN A 423 -12.11 4.54 11.53
CA GLN A 423 -12.08 3.20 10.91
C GLN A 423 -12.91 3.17 9.62
N LEU A 424 -14.09 3.78 9.62
CA LEU A 424 -14.96 3.88 8.43
C LEU A 424 -14.29 4.65 7.28
N LEU A 425 -13.56 5.71 7.60
CA LEU A 425 -12.73 6.42 6.62
C LEU A 425 -11.53 5.60 6.15
N GLY A 426 -11.15 4.54 6.86
CA GLY A 426 -9.98 3.72 6.61
C GLY A 426 -8.67 4.38 7.07
N VAL A 427 -8.76 5.37 7.97
CA VAL A 427 -7.60 6.09 8.50
C VAL A 427 -6.82 5.21 9.48
N VAL A 428 -7.54 4.43 10.28
CA VAL A 428 -6.99 3.64 11.37
C VAL A 428 -7.42 2.18 11.31
N THR A 429 -6.64 1.32 11.94
CA THR A 429 -6.87 -0.11 12.16
C THR A 429 -6.60 -0.46 13.62
N ILE A 430 -7.17 -1.58 14.09
CA ILE A 430 -6.80 -2.15 15.38
C ILE A 430 -5.56 -3.04 15.15
N GLY A 431 -4.45 -2.68 15.80
CA GLY A 431 -3.19 -3.42 15.78
C GLY A 431 -3.30 -4.74 16.55
N ALA A 432 -2.25 -5.55 16.48
CA ALA A 432 -2.22 -6.87 17.13
C ALA A 432 -2.31 -6.81 18.67
N SER A 433 -1.88 -5.70 19.27
CA SER A 433 -2.00 -5.43 20.71
C SER A 433 -3.40 -4.95 21.12
N GLY A 434 -4.30 -4.71 20.17
CA GLY A 434 -5.60 -4.07 20.41
C GLY A 434 -5.57 -2.54 20.37
N ASP A 435 -4.39 -1.95 20.19
CA ASP A 435 -4.23 -0.50 20.10
C ASP A 435 -4.65 0.04 18.73
N LEU A 436 -5.05 1.31 18.69
CA LEU A 436 -5.42 1.99 17.46
C LEU A 436 -4.17 2.49 16.74
N GLU A 437 -4.00 2.07 15.48
CA GLU A 437 -2.85 2.39 14.65
C GLU A 437 -3.30 2.98 13.31
N PHE A 438 -2.45 3.81 12.67
CA PHE A 438 -2.72 4.25 11.30
C PHE A 438 -2.68 3.06 10.33
N SER A 439 -3.58 3.04 9.34
CA SER A 439 -3.65 1.95 8.35
C SER A 439 -2.40 1.84 7.46
N SER A 440 -1.61 2.91 7.37
CA SER A 440 -0.26 2.95 6.77
C SER A 440 0.46 4.25 7.14
N GLU A 441 1.78 4.31 6.96
CA GLU A 441 2.54 5.56 7.14
C GLU A 441 2.11 6.63 6.10
N MET A 442 1.74 6.21 4.90
CA MET A 442 1.10 7.08 3.90
C MET A 442 -0.17 7.75 4.44
N MET A 443 -1.03 6.98 5.13
CA MET A 443 -2.26 7.50 5.74
C MET A 443 -1.95 8.47 6.89
N ARG A 444 -0.97 8.15 7.73
CA ARG A 444 -0.49 9.06 8.77
C ARG A 444 -0.03 10.40 8.18
N ARG A 445 0.78 10.36 7.11
CA ARG A 445 1.22 11.56 6.38
C ARG A 445 0.04 12.35 5.80
N LEU A 446 -0.94 11.66 5.23
CA LEU A 446 -2.14 12.28 4.67
C LEU A 446 -2.93 13.06 5.74
N CYS A 447 -3.06 12.49 6.94
CA CYS A 447 -3.68 13.16 8.08
C CYS A 447 -2.85 14.35 8.58
N LEU A 448 -1.51 14.24 8.63
CA LEU A 448 -0.64 15.37 8.96
C LEU A 448 -0.83 16.55 7.98
N GLU A 449 -0.94 16.27 6.68
CA GLU A 449 -1.18 17.32 5.68
C GLU A 449 -2.60 17.88 5.69
N ALA A 450 -3.56 17.13 6.24
CA ALA A 450 -4.92 17.59 6.46
C ALA A 450 -5.07 18.51 7.68
N LEU A 451 -4.05 18.60 8.55
CA LEU A 451 -4.09 19.45 9.75
C LEU A 451 -4.43 20.90 9.36
N PRO A 452 -5.39 21.54 10.07
CA PRO A 452 -5.65 22.96 9.94
C PRO A 452 -4.35 23.75 10.11
N ILE A 453 -4.10 24.67 9.19
CA ILE A 453 -2.94 25.55 9.30
C ILE A 453 -3.33 26.70 10.23
N ARG A 454 -2.58 26.89 11.31
CA ARG A 454 -2.75 27.99 12.25
C ARG A 454 -2.72 29.32 11.50
N ASP A 455 -3.67 30.18 11.80
CA ASP A 455 -3.63 31.55 11.32
C ASP A 455 -2.69 32.33 12.22
N ILE A 456 -1.60 32.84 11.65
CA ILE A 456 -0.56 33.54 12.39
C ILE A 456 -0.04 34.71 11.58
N GLU A 457 0.49 35.71 12.27
CA GLU A 457 1.09 36.87 11.62
C GLU A 457 2.43 36.51 10.93
N PRO A 458 2.78 37.20 9.82
CA PRO A 458 4.06 37.02 9.16
C PRO A 458 5.24 37.29 10.10
N VAL A 459 6.28 36.44 10.02
CA VAL A 459 7.49 36.56 10.84
C VAL A 459 8.66 37.01 9.96
N ALA A 460 9.18 38.21 10.22
CA ALA A 460 10.18 38.89 9.39
C ALA A 460 11.52 38.14 9.22
N SER A 461 11.89 37.27 10.15
CA SER A 461 13.19 36.55 10.19
C SER A 461 13.09 35.04 9.96
N ALA A 462 11.96 34.50 9.49
CA ALA A 462 11.76 33.05 9.28
C ALA A 462 12.63 32.38 8.19
N ARG A 463 13.59 33.14 7.66
CA ARG A 463 14.55 32.78 6.61
C ARG A 463 15.87 32.25 7.18
N ASP A 464 16.13 32.47 8.46
CA ASP A 464 17.20 31.80 9.20
C ASP A 464 16.61 30.60 9.99
N PRO A 465 17.26 29.41 10.01
CA PRO A 465 16.73 28.23 10.69
C PRO A 465 16.53 28.41 12.21
N LEU A 466 17.42 29.14 12.87
CA LEU A 466 17.36 29.39 14.32
C LEU A 466 16.29 30.42 14.65
N GLU A 467 16.13 31.45 13.82
CA GLU A 467 15.03 32.41 13.92
C GLU A 467 13.67 31.76 13.67
N LEU A 468 13.58 30.86 12.67
CA LEU A 468 12.38 30.05 12.43
C LEU A 468 12.07 29.15 13.64
N LEU A 469 13.07 28.51 14.23
CA LEU A 469 12.90 27.71 15.45
C LEU A 469 12.37 28.57 16.60
N ALA A 470 12.98 29.72 16.87
CA ALA A 470 12.53 30.63 17.93
C ALA A 470 11.10 31.13 17.71
N ALA A 471 10.74 31.46 16.47
CA ALA A 471 9.38 31.85 16.11
C ALA A 471 8.39 30.69 16.28
N ALA A 472 8.78 29.46 15.91
CA ALA A 472 7.94 28.29 16.06
C ALA A 472 7.66 27.96 17.54
N LEU A 473 8.66 28.14 18.41
CA LEU A 473 8.54 27.97 19.87
C LEU A 473 7.51 28.96 20.47
N ARG A 474 7.46 30.22 20.02
CA ARG A 474 6.44 31.22 20.46
C ARG A 474 5.02 30.76 20.23
N LEU A 475 4.81 29.94 19.21
CA LEU A 475 3.49 29.56 18.72
C LEU A 475 3.07 28.17 19.21
N MET A 476 3.91 27.48 19.99
CA MET A 476 3.54 26.21 20.60
C MET A 476 2.45 26.44 21.66
N ASP A 477 1.49 25.52 21.75
CA ASP A 477 0.37 25.62 22.69
C ASP A 477 0.72 24.92 24.03
N PRO A 478 0.85 25.68 25.14
CA PRO A 478 1.17 25.14 26.47
C PRO A 478 0.16 24.09 26.94
N LYS A 479 -1.13 24.30 26.66
CA LYS A 479 -2.20 23.37 27.08
C LYS A 479 -2.04 22.03 26.40
N ALA A 480 -1.66 22.04 25.12
CA ALA A 480 -1.41 20.82 24.36
C ALA A 480 -0.17 20.04 24.81
N MET A 481 0.78 20.69 25.50
CA MET A 481 1.99 20.06 26.05
C MET A 481 1.80 19.59 27.51
N GLY A 482 0.95 20.27 28.28
CA GLY A 482 0.70 19.96 29.70
C GLY A 482 -0.33 18.87 29.98
N HIS A 483 -0.94 18.24 28.97
CA HIS A 483 -1.96 17.22 29.21
C HIS A 483 -1.37 15.94 29.80
N SER A 484 -1.57 15.79 31.11
CA SER A 484 -1.23 14.60 31.89
C SER A 484 -2.46 13.70 32.00
N PHE A 485 -2.44 12.50 31.42
CA PHE A 485 -3.29 11.40 31.88
C PHE A 485 -2.71 10.89 33.22
N GLY A 486 -2.89 11.64 34.31
CA GLY A 486 -2.34 11.28 35.63
C GLY A 486 -2.07 12.48 36.55
N LYS A 487 -1.83 12.18 37.83
CA LYS A 487 -1.63 13.17 38.92
C LYS A 487 -0.23 13.79 38.97
N ASP A 488 0.73 13.30 38.19
CA ASP A 488 2.10 13.83 38.13
C ASP A 488 2.35 14.50 36.77
N PRO A 489 2.94 15.70 36.71
CA PRO A 489 3.29 16.36 35.45
C PRO A 489 4.41 15.57 34.75
N ILE A 490 4.05 14.87 33.68
CA ILE A 490 5.00 14.15 32.83
C ILE A 490 5.55 15.12 31.77
N PHE A 491 6.86 15.14 31.58
CA PHE A 491 7.50 15.95 30.53
C PHE A 491 7.01 15.52 29.13
N PRO A 492 6.73 16.45 28.20
CA PRO A 492 6.19 16.11 26.88
C PRO A 492 7.08 15.13 26.11
N THR A 493 6.46 14.19 25.39
CA THR A 493 7.19 13.25 24.54
C THR A 493 7.73 13.94 23.27
N GLU A 494 8.74 13.35 22.65
CA GLU A 494 9.33 13.84 21.39
C GLU A 494 8.29 14.02 20.28
N SER A 495 7.29 13.14 20.22
CA SER A 495 6.22 13.19 19.23
C SER A 495 5.23 14.33 19.46
N VAL A 496 4.93 14.68 20.71
CA VAL A 496 4.11 15.85 21.06
C VAL A 496 4.85 17.13 20.68
N LEU A 497 6.12 17.24 21.04
CA LEU A 497 6.98 18.39 20.72
C LEU A 497 7.11 18.57 19.21
N GLN A 498 7.35 17.48 18.47
CA GLN A 498 7.40 17.47 17.01
C GLN A 498 6.09 17.95 16.38
N PHE A 499 4.95 17.44 16.86
CA PHE A 499 3.66 17.86 16.36
C PHE A 499 3.44 19.37 16.54
N GLN A 500 3.74 19.90 17.73
CA GLN A 500 3.62 21.34 18.01
C GLN A 500 4.56 22.16 17.12
N MET A 501 5.81 21.73 16.97
CA MET A 501 6.79 22.45 16.16
C MET A 501 6.41 22.43 14.67
N TYR A 502 5.96 21.29 14.16
CA TYR A 502 5.52 21.12 12.77
C TYR A 502 4.32 22.01 12.44
N THR A 503 3.32 22.06 13.32
CA THR A 503 2.13 22.91 13.13
C THR A 503 2.47 24.40 13.16
N SER A 504 3.35 24.85 14.07
CA SER A 504 3.87 26.22 14.10
C SER A 504 4.63 26.58 12.82
N ILE A 505 5.58 25.74 12.38
CA ILE A 505 6.39 26.00 11.19
C ILE A 505 5.51 26.08 9.93
N ARG A 506 4.47 25.23 9.80
CA ARG A 506 3.49 25.33 8.70
C ARG A 506 2.70 26.63 8.72
N GLY A 507 2.29 27.09 9.90
CA GLY A 507 1.64 28.39 10.06
C GLY A 507 2.54 29.52 9.55
N ILE A 508 3.81 29.53 9.95
CA ILE A 508 4.81 30.54 9.54
C ILE A 508 5.03 30.51 8.04
N ALA A 509 5.21 29.33 7.47
CA ALA A 509 5.43 29.19 6.04
C ALA A 509 4.23 29.66 5.20
N LYS A 510 3.00 29.46 5.70
CA LYS A 510 1.78 29.99 5.06
C LYS A 510 1.71 31.51 5.18
N ALA A 511 1.88 32.06 6.38
CA ALA A 511 1.79 33.51 6.64
C ALA A 511 2.82 34.31 5.83
N ASN A 512 4.03 33.78 5.68
CA ASN A 512 5.09 34.40 4.91
C ASN A 512 4.98 34.19 3.38
N ASN A 513 3.90 33.57 2.89
CA ASN A 513 3.70 33.23 1.47
C ASN A 513 4.89 32.47 0.84
N THR A 514 5.59 31.67 1.64
CA THR A 514 6.68 30.80 1.18
C THR A 514 6.10 29.56 0.50
N SER A 515 5.51 29.75 -0.67
CA SER A 515 4.90 28.70 -1.51
C SER A 515 5.90 27.64 -2.00
N CYS A 516 7.21 27.89 -1.84
CA CYS A 516 8.28 27.01 -2.32
C CYS A 516 8.85 26.06 -1.26
N THR A 517 8.53 26.24 0.03
CA THR A 517 9.03 25.37 1.12
C THR A 517 8.12 24.18 1.36
N SER A 518 8.58 22.98 0.98
CA SER A 518 7.95 21.72 1.36
C SER A 518 8.41 21.32 2.76
N ILE A 519 7.46 21.27 3.71
CA ILE A 519 7.71 20.90 5.10
C ILE A 519 7.16 19.48 5.34
N LEU A 520 8.01 18.62 5.89
CA LEU A 520 7.73 17.22 6.17
C LEU A 520 8.06 16.94 7.63
N ALA A 521 7.13 16.34 8.37
CA ALA A 521 7.43 15.73 9.66
C ALA A 521 7.49 14.21 9.47
N GLU A 522 8.60 13.60 9.83
CA GLU A 522 8.79 12.15 9.76
C GLU A 522 9.01 11.55 11.14
N THR A 523 8.53 10.32 11.30
CA THR A 523 8.82 9.51 12.47
C THR A 523 9.50 8.23 11.99
N HIS A 524 10.82 8.20 11.96
CA HIS A 524 11.56 7.03 11.47
C HIS A 524 11.65 5.96 12.53
N GLY A 525 11.28 4.72 12.20
CA GLY A 525 11.65 3.54 12.99
C GLY A 525 12.82 2.84 12.33
N VAL A 526 14.02 2.87 12.94
CA VAL A 526 15.05 1.90 12.56
C VAL A 526 14.62 0.55 13.14
N ARG A 527 14.88 -0.56 12.41
CA ARG A 527 14.63 -1.95 12.86
C ARG A 527 15.07 -2.10 14.33
N GLY A 528 14.10 -2.06 15.25
CA GLY A 528 14.35 -2.06 16.69
C GLY A 528 14.17 -0.70 17.39
N LYS A 529 12.92 -0.41 17.77
CA LYS A 529 12.50 0.40 18.93
C LYS A 529 12.76 1.91 19.03
N GLN A 530 13.66 2.55 18.26
CA GLN A 530 13.80 4.02 18.34
C GLN A 530 13.06 4.73 17.21
N LYS A 531 11.92 5.34 17.56
CA LYS A 531 11.22 6.33 16.73
C LYS A 531 12.01 7.64 16.78
N ARG A 532 12.41 8.20 15.63
CA ARG A 532 13.07 9.51 15.53
C ARG A 532 12.09 10.57 15.08
N SER A 533 11.98 11.66 15.82
CA SER A 533 11.10 12.78 15.49
C SER A 533 11.88 13.87 14.75
N ILE A 534 11.80 13.88 13.41
CA ILE A 534 12.48 14.87 12.56
C ILE A 534 11.51 15.73 11.76
N ILE A 535 11.80 17.03 11.66
CA ILE A 535 11.12 17.97 10.75
C ILE A 535 12.11 18.40 9.68
N THR A 536 11.75 18.19 8.43
CA THR A 536 12.56 18.51 7.26
C THR A 536 11.90 19.62 6.47
N ILE A 537 12.67 20.65 6.15
CA ILE A 537 12.25 21.78 5.32
C ILE A 537 13.14 21.80 4.09
N SER A 538 12.55 21.60 2.92
CA SER A 538 13.30 21.66 1.65
C SER A 538 13.03 22.96 0.92
N ASN A 539 13.97 23.36 0.08
CA ASN A 539 13.98 24.67 -0.57
C ASN A 539 13.89 25.83 0.43
N PHE A 540 14.52 25.64 1.60
CA PHE A 540 14.87 26.78 2.44
C PHE A 540 15.87 27.66 1.69
N GLU A 541 16.01 28.93 2.07
CA GLU A 541 16.78 29.95 1.30
C GLU A 541 17.93 29.39 0.44
N ASN A 542 17.93 29.74 -0.85
CA ASN A 542 18.89 29.25 -1.85
C ASN A 542 18.87 27.73 -2.12
N GLY A 543 17.76 27.05 -1.83
CA GLY A 543 17.60 25.62 -2.13
C GLY A 543 18.17 24.68 -1.06
N VAL A 544 18.56 25.21 0.10
CA VAL A 544 19.11 24.43 1.21
C VAL A 544 18.01 23.60 1.86
N LYS A 545 18.32 22.36 2.22
CA LYS A 545 17.48 21.47 3.02
C LYS A 545 17.93 21.51 4.47
N VAL A 546 16.99 21.85 5.34
CA VAL A 546 17.18 22.00 6.78
C VAL A 546 16.43 20.89 7.51
N GLY A 547 17.05 20.34 8.55
CA GLY A 547 16.44 19.34 9.42
C GLY A 547 16.50 19.73 10.89
N PHE A 548 15.41 19.47 11.61
CA PHE A 548 15.33 19.58 13.05
C PHE A 548 14.97 18.22 13.64
N GLU A 549 15.91 17.54 14.30
CA GLU A 549 15.62 16.33 15.08
C GLU A 549 15.36 16.72 16.53
N ILE A 550 14.24 16.25 17.06
CA ILE A 550 13.72 16.64 18.36
C ILE A 550 14.02 15.54 19.37
N LYS A 551 14.60 15.94 20.50
CA LYS A 551 14.81 15.08 21.66
C LYS A 551 14.20 15.68 22.90
N ALA A 552 13.67 14.81 23.76
CA ALA A 552 13.19 15.19 25.08
C ALA A 552 14.18 14.70 26.13
N THR A 553 14.54 15.59 27.06
CA THR A 553 15.22 15.26 28.32
C THR A 553 16.52 14.48 28.18
N GLN A 554 17.42 14.84 27.25
CA GLN A 554 18.77 14.23 27.20
C GLN A 554 19.62 14.84 28.33
N PRO A 555 19.84 14.13 29.45
CA PRO A 555 20.34 14.75 30.68
C PRO A 555 21.85 14.63 30.85
N THR A 556 22.51 13.78 30.05
CA THR A 556 23.94 13.48 30.13
C THR A 556 24.61 13.77 28.79
N GLU A 557 25.90 14.09 28.85
CA GLU A 557 26.74 14.33 27.67
C GLU A 557 26.81 13.09 26.75
N GLU A 558 26.87 11.88 27.33
CA GLU A 558 26.87 10.62 26.58
C GLU A 558 25.56 10.39 25.80
N ALA A 559 24.41 10.67 26.43
CA ALA A 559 23.11 10.55 25.79
C ALA A 559 22.97 11.59 24.66
N LEU A 560 23.48 12.81 24.91
CA LEU A 560 23.52 13.87 23.90
C LEU A 560 24.42 13.49 22.71
N LEU A 561 25.61 12.96 22.94
CA LEU A 561 26.53 12.52 21.89
C LEU A 561 25.90 11.40 21.04
N THR A 562 25.22 10.46 21.70
CA THR A 562 24.45 9.40 21.01
C THR A 562 23.36 10.01 20.12
N ALA A 563 22.58 10.96 20.65
CA ALA A 563 21.54 11.65 19.90
C ALA A 563 22.10 12.49 18.73
N VAL A 564 23.27 13.10 18.89
CA VAL A 564 23.97 13.82 17.81
C VAL A 564 24.42 12.85 16.72
N GLY A 565 24.99 11.71 17.09
CA GLY A 565 25.33 10.66 16.13
C GLY A 565 24.11 10.12 15.40
N ASP A 566 22.96 10.00 16.08
CA ASP A 566 21.68 9.63 15.46
C ASP A 566 21.21 10.68 14.45
N ALA A 567 21.28 11.96 14.82
CA ALA A 567 20.92 13.08 13.97
C ALA A 567 21.82 13.19 12.73
N ASP A 568 23.13 12.92 12.86
CA ASP A 568 24.02 12.90 11.70
C ASP A 568 23.70 11.72 10.76
N ARG A 569 23.31 10.56 11.30
CA ARG A 569 22.79 9.46 10.47
C ARG A 569 21.51 9.86 9.75
N SER A 570 20.57 10.53 10.43
CA SER A 570 19.35 11.07 9.81
C SER A 570 19.69 12.08 8.70
N ARG A 571 20.67 12.96 8.95
CA ARG A 571 21.15 13.96 7.98
C ARG A 571 21.66 13.32 6.70
N HIS A 572 22.48 12.27 6.82
CA HIS A 572 22.96 11.50 5.67
C HIS A 572 21.84 10.75 4.95
N LEU A 573 20.97 10.07 5.70
CA LEU A 573 19.84 9.31 5.14
C LEU A 573 18.87 10.19 4.35
N LEU A 574 18.69 11.44 4.79
CA LEU A 574 17.72 12.36 4.21
C LEU A 574 18.38 13.47 3.39
N GLY A 575 19.68 13.40 3.08
CA GLY A 575 20.34 14.43 2.28
C GLY A 575 20.21 15.86 2.81
N ILE A 576 20.11 16.02 4.14
CA ILE A 576 19.95 17.33 4.80
C ILE A 576 21.30 18.05 4.80
N GLN A 577 21.35 19.30 4.34
CA GLN A 577 22.60 20.07 4.35
C GLN A 577 22.84 20.77 5.68
N ALA A 578 21.79 21.20 6.40
CA ALA A 578 21.90 21.85 7.71
C ALA A 578 21.04 21.12 8.75
N MET A 579 21.68 20.46 9.71
CA MET A 579 21.01 19.65 10.73
C MET A 579 21.10 20.28 12.12
N PHE A 580 19.96 20.37 12.79
CA PHE A 580 19.83 20.86 14.14
C PHE A 580 19.25 19.78 15.06
N LEU A 581 19.93 19.47 16.15
CA LEU A 581 19.39 18.65 17.23
C LEU A 581 18.77 19.58 18.27
N VAL A 582 17.45 19.58 18.39
CA VAL A 582 16.71 20.40 19.36
C VAL A 582 16.42 19.57 20.60
N ASN A 583 17.19 19.81 21.67
CA ASN A 583 17.05 19.11 22.95
C ASN A 583 16.17 19.94 23.90
N PHE A 584 14.95 19.47 24.14
CA PHE A 584 14.04 20.06 25.13
C PHE A 584 14.39 19.54 26.52
N ALA A 585 14.70 20.44 27.44
CA ALA A 585 15.07 20.10 28.81
C ALA A 585 14.27 20.92 29.83
N PRO A 586 14.01 20.40 31.03
CA PRO A 586 13.46 21.20 32.12
C PRO A 586 14.43 22.33 32.49
N ARG A 587 13.90 23.48 32.92
CA ARG A 587 14.70 24.60 33.46
C ARG A 587 15.66 24.21 34.59
N THR A 588 15.36 23.13 35.30
CA THR A 588 16.18 22.62 36.41
C THR A 588 17.39 21.79 35.95
N SER A 589 17.56 21.54 34.64
CA SER A 589 18.69 20.75 34.13
C SER A 589 20.02 21.51 34.22
N LEU A 590 21.12 20.78 34.48
CA LEU A 590 22.48 21.31 34.62
C LEU A 590 23.25 21.41 33.30
N LEU A 591 22.55 21.45 32.15
CA LEU A 591 23.18 21.45 30.83
C LEU A 591 23.82 22.82 30.52
N GLU A 592 24.94 22.82 29.80
CA GLU A 592 25.61 24.05 29.36
C GLU A 592 24.71 24.86 28.41
N GLU A 593 24.45 26.13 28.73
CA GLU A 593 23.65 27.04 27.90
C GLU A 593 24.37 27.36 26.57
N GLY A 594 23.68 27.23 25.42
CA GLY A 594 24.21 27.66 24.11
C GLY A 594 23.84 26.76 22.92
N VAL A 595 24.17 27.23 21.70
CA VAL A 595 24.26 26.36 20.51
C VAL A 595 25.69 25.83 20.44
N HIS A 596 25.88 24.53 20.56
CA HIS A 596 27.20 23.92 20.50
C HIS A 596 27.29 23.02 19.27
N GLN A 597 28.40 23.14 18.54
CA GLN A 597 28.75 22.19 17.50
C GLN A 597 29.64 21.13 18.11
N VAL A 598 29.21 19.86 18.06
CA VAL A 598 30.06 18.75 18.47
C VAL A 598 31.13 18.58 17.40
N CYS A 599 32.41 18.68 17.75
CA CYS A 599 33.52 18.71 16.78
C CYS A 599 33.54 17.51 15.82
N GLU A 600 33.00 16.38 16.25
CA GLU A 600 32.95 15.12 15.51
C GLU A 600 31.82 15.04 14.48
N PHE A 601 30.79 15.89 14.59
CA PHE A 601 29.59 15.81 13.75
C PHE A 601 29.19 17.17 13.20
N PRO A 602 28.80 17.27 11.91
CA PRO A 602 28.27 18.51 11.31
C PRO A 602 26.80 18.74 11.72
N VAL A 603 26.50 18.64 13.02
CA VAL A 603 25.17 18.82 13.62
C VAL A 603 25.27 19.92 14.67
N LYS A 604 24.33 20.87 14.65
CA LYS A 604 24.24 21.94 15.65
C LYS A 604 23.27 21.54 16.74
N VAL A 605 23.71 21.53 17.99
CA VAL A 605 22.84 21.25 19.14
C VAL A 605 22.21 22.54 19.63
N VAL A 606 20.90 22.56 19.82
CA VAL A 606 20.15 23.69 20.39
C VAL A 606 19.42 23.21 21.63
N HIS A 607 19.77 23.77 22.78
CA HIS A 607 19.05 23.52 24.03
C HIS A 607 17.86 24.46 24.17
N VAL A 608 16.68 23.89 24.43
CA VAL A 608 15.44 24.62 24.70
C VAL A 608 15.01 24.27 26.11
N PHE A 609 15.13 25.23 27.03
CA PHE A 609 14.71 25.05 28.41
C PHE A 609 13.24 25.42 28.57
N VAL A 610 12.47 24.53 29.18
CA VAL A 610 11.02 24.65 29.29
C VAL A 610 10.62 24.96 30.75
N SER A 611 9.70 25.91 30.94
CA SER A 611 9.07 26.17 32.24
C SER A 611 8.20 24.98 32.69
N GLU A 612 7.95 24.86 34.00
CA GLU A 612 7.05 23.82 34.53
C GLU A 612 5.60 23.97 34.02
N ALA A 613 5.19 25.19 33.67
CA ALA A 613 3.88 25.49 33.11
C ALA A 613 3.82 25.37 31.57
N TYR A 614 4.93 25.06 30.90
CA TYR A 614 5.07 24.92 29.44
C TYR A 614 4.69 26.17 28.64
N ASP A 615 4.65 27.32 29.28
CA ASP A 615 4.25 28.63 28.74
C ASP A 615 5.44 29.54 28.39
N GLU A 616 6.65 29.13 28.76
CA GLU A 616 7.87 29.88 28.56
C GLU A 616 9.01 28.94 28.12
N PHE A 617 9.63 29.30 27.01
CA PHE A 617 10.81 28.64 26.47
C PHE A 617 12.02 29.57 26.57
N THR A 618 13.16 29.05 26.97
CA THR A 618 14.43 29.79 26.94
C THR A 618 15.37 29.10 25.97
N VAL A 619 15.82 29.84 24.96
CA VAL A 619 16.76 29.34 23.95
C VAL A 619 17.94 30.31 23.85
N HIS A 620 19.13 29.75 23.70
CA HIS A 620 20.37 30.51 23.55
C HIS A 620 20.85 30.36 22.12
N LEU A 621 20.76 31.44 21.33
CA LEU A 621 21.17 31.43 19.92
C LEU A 621 22.53 32.13 19.82
N GLN A 622 23.57 31.39 19.44
CA GLN A 622 24.87 32.00 19.14
C GLN A 622 24.90 32.49 17.69
N GLY A 623 24.69 33.79 17.50
CA GLY A 623 24.94 34.50 16.25
C GLY A 623 25.83 35.71 16.50
N GLY A 624 27.15 35.54 16.47
CA GLY A 624 28.13 36.66 16.57
C GLY A 624 28.20 37.39 17.93
N GLY A 625 27.35 37.02 18.89
CA GLY A 625 27.30 37.45 20.28
C GLY A 625 26.31 36.55 21.01
N VAL A 626 26.53 36.29 22.31
CA VAL A 626 25.63 35.43 23.10
C VAL A 626 24.33 36.18 23.37
N GLU A 627 23.29 35.94 22.57
CA GLU A 627 21.96 36.50 22.81
C GLU A 627 21.07 35.43 23.45
N ARG A 628 20.83 35.56 24.77
CA ARG A 628 19.83 34.76 25.49
C ARG A 628 18.45 35.28 25.13
N ARG A 629 17.61 34.44 24.53
CA ARG A 629 16.22 34.80 24.21
C ARG A 629 15.25 33.98 25.03
N THR A 630 14.51 34.68 25.87
CA THR A 630 13.30 34.16 26.49
C THR A 630 12.13 34.37 25.55
N VAL A 631 11.36 33.31 25.37
CA VAL A 631 10.31 33.19 24.39
C VAL A 631 9.04 32.76 25.12
N CYS A 632 8.13 33.69 25.36
CA CYS A 632 6.82 33.36 25.91
C CYS A 632 5.92 32.81 24.80
N CYS A 633 5.16 31.77 25.12
CA CYS A 633 4.10 31.28 24.24
C CYS A 633 3.05 32.38 24.06
N ALA A 634 2.55 32.56 22.84
CA ALA A 634 1.41 33.43 22.58
C ALA A 634 0.23 32.92 23.43
N GLN A 635 -0.32 33.77 24.29
CA GLN A 635 -1.55 33.44 24.98
C GLN A 635 -2.65 33.35 23.93
N THR A 636 -3.13 32.13 23.66
CA THR A 636 -4.35 31.92 22.88
C THR A 636 -5.51 32.48 23.71
N GLU A 637 -6.10 33.59 23.25
CA GLU A 637 -7.40 34.09 23.76
C GLU A 637 -8.50 33.04 23.61
#